data_AF-A0A949X4E6-F1
#
_entry.id   AF-A0A949X4E6-F1
#
_cell.length_a   1.000
_cell.length_b   1.000
_cell.length_c   1.000
_cell.angle_alpha   90.00
_cell.angle_beta   90.00
_cell.angle_gamma   90.00
#
_symmetry.space_group_name_H-M   'P 1'
#
loop_
_entity.id
_entity.type
_entity.pdbx_description
1 polymer ?
#
loop_
_entity_poly.entity_id
_entity_poly.type
_entity_poly.pdbx_seq_one_letter_code
_entity_poly.pdbx_strand_id
1 'polypeptide(L)'
;MKTIFNFYLLYEDVDDSYEDLLIGIETEDLIYLTLQAGDYVILPEDENSEFIVSKVVKNISNHQIDIFVSKLKGAEEIFGELETFASKTLQTMFDSIKANIDDINKDKIEDTKETYLEDVSYEEMKEKK
;
A
#
# COMPACT_ATOMS: atom_id res chain seq x y z
N MET A 1 23.07 36.71 -12.53
CA MET A 1 23.86 35.46 -12.57
C MET A 1 22.89 34.35 -12.27
N LYS A 2 22.71 33.42 -13.21
CA LYS A 2 21.71 32.36 -13.08
C LYS A 2 22.17 31.31 -12.09
N THR A 3 21.25 30.87 -11.23
CA THR A 3 21.45 29.78 -10.25
C THR A 3 20.56 28.62 -10.66
N ILE A 4 21.05 27.41 -10.51
CA ILE A 4 20.29 26.19 -10.81
C ILE A 4 19.69 25.69 -9.50
N PHE A 5 18.38 25.48 -9.48
CA PHE A 5 17.62 24.93 -8.37
C PHE A 5 17.12 23.55 -8.73
N ASN A 6 17.65 22.51 -8.09
CA ASN A 6 17.27 21.13 -8.31
C ASN A 6 16.31 20.69 -7.21
N PHE A 7 15.12 20.21 -7.58
CA PHE A 7 14.14 19.70 -6.64
C PHE A 7 14.17 18.17 -6.66
N TYR A 8 14.35 17.57 -5.49
CA TYR A 8 14.42 16.12 -5.30
C TYR A 8 13.24 15.65 -4.46
N LEU A 9 12.52 14.63 -4.93
CA LEU A 9 11.45 13.99 -4.16
C LEU A 9 12.06 13.02 -3.15
N LEU A 10 11.68 13.17 -1.88
CA LEU A 10 11.94 12.19 -0.84
C LEU A 10 10.77 11.20 -0.78
N TYR A 11 11.08 9.91 -0.91
CA TYR A 11 10.13 8.84 -0.68
C TYR A 11 10.23 8.35 0.77
N GLU A 12 9.11 8.37 1.50
CA GLU A 12 9.06 7.90 2.90
C GLU A 12 9.03 6.37 3.03
N ASP A 13 8.75 5.63 1.94
CA ASP A 13 8.46 4.19 1.97
C ASP A 13 9.66 3.27 1.66
N VAL A 14 10.88 3.80 1.55
CA VAL A 14 12.07 3.00 1.17
C VAL A 14 13.16 3.13 2.23
N ASP A 15 13.59 1.98 2.78
CA ASP A 15 14.62 1.83 3.83
C ASP A 15 15.99 2.44 3.43
N ASP A 16 16.19 2.68 2.13
CA ASP A 16 17.22 3.53 1.57
C ASP A 16 16.55 4.79 1.01
N SER A 17 16.91 5.97 1.52
CA SER A 17 16.38 7.26 1.06
C SER A 17 16.73 7.50 -0.42
N TYR A 18 15.88 7.04 -1.32
CA TYR A 18 15.99 7.33 -2.75
C TYR A 18 15.53 8.76 -3.00
N GLU A 19 16.41 9.52 -3.64
CA GLU A 19 16.18 10.91 -4.05
C GLU A 19 16.05 10.92 -5.58
N ASP A 20 14.83 11.14 -6.08
CA ASP A 20 14.62 11.32 -7.52
C ASP A 20 14.56 12.81 -7.84
N LEU A 21 15.36 13.24 -8.82
CA LEU A 21 15.25 14.60 -9.36
C LEU A 21 13.88 14.77 -10.02
N LEU A 22 13.03 15.62 -9.43
CA LEU A 22 11.76 16.02 -9.99
C LEU A 22 11.97 17.02 -11.14
N ILE A 23 12.68 18.11 -10.84
CA ILE A 23 12.87 19.22 -11.78
C ILE A 23 14.13 20.02 -11.46
N GLY A 24 14.81 20.48 -12.49
CA GLY A 24 15.89 21.46 -12.41
C GLY A 24 15.46 22.79 -13.02
N ILE A 25 15.48 23.87 -12.24
CA ILE A 25 15.08 25.21 -12.68
C ILE A 25 16.32 26.10 -12.73
N GLU A 26 16.65 26.62 -13.90
CA GLU A 26 17.65 27.68 -14.03
C GLU A 26 16.96 29.04 -14.00
N THR A 27 17.19 29.82 -12.93
CA THR A 27 16.52 31.12 -12.77
C THR A 27 17.39 32.14 -12.05
N GLU A 28 17.05 33.42 -12.23
CA GLU A 28 17.56 34.54 -11.42
C GLU A 28 16.57 34.94 -10.32
N ASP A 29 15.41 34.26 -10.25
CA ASP A 29 14.41 34.51 -9.23
C ASP A 29 14.96 34.16 -7.84
N LEU A 30 15.01 35.19 -7.00
CA LEU A 30 15.54 35.10 -5.64
C LEU A 30 14.57 34.38 -4.70
N ILE A 31 13.32 34.16 -5.08
CA ILE A 31 12.33 33.49 -4.22
C ILE A 31 12.83 32.12 -3.77
N TYR A 32 13.45 31.36 -4.68
CA TYR A 32 14.00 30.03 -4.39
C TYR A 32 15.23 30.07 -3.48
N LEU A 33 15.94 31.21 -3.39
CA LEU A 33 17.06 31.38 -2.45
C LEU A 33 16.59 31.49 -1.00
N THR A 34 15.35 31.94 -0.81
CA THR A 34 14.75 32.17 0.51
C THR A 34 14.12 30.92 1.11
N LEU A 35 13.96 29.86 0.32
CA LEU A 35 13.37 28.60 0.75
C LEU A 35 14.11 27.99 1.95
N GLN A 36 13.32 27.51 2.89
CA GLN A 36 13.74 26.84 4.12
C GLN A 36 12.89 25.59 4.35
N ALA A 37 13.37 24.71 5.24
CA ALA A 37 12.60 23.56 5.64
C ALA A 37 11.26 23.99 6.28
N GLY A 38 10.18 23.35 5.88
CA GLY A 38 8.80 23.67 6.28
C GLY A 38 8.06 24.58 5.29
N ASP A 39 8.75 25.19 4.32
CA ASP A 39 8.08 25.98 3.30
C ASP A 39 7.28 25.10 2.35
N TYR A 40 6.12 25.60 1.91
CA TYR A 40 5.28 24.97 0.89
C TYR A 40 5.64 25.52 -0.48
N VAL A 41 5.80 24.63 -1.46
CA VAL A 41 6.13 24.99 -2.83
C VAL A 41 5.24 24.26 -3.82
N ILE A 42 4.91 24.95 -4.90
CA ILE A 42 4.28 24.39 -6.09
C ILE A 42 5.33 24.42 -7.19
N LEU A 43 5.53 23.29 -7.86
CA LEU A 43 6.56 23.18 -8.89
C LEU A 43 5.99 23.64 -10.24
N PRO A 44 6.78 24.29 -11.11
CA PRO A 44 6.28 24.85 -12.37
C PRO A 44 5.65 23.82 -13.34
N GLU A 45 6.03 22.56 -13.23
CA GLU A 45 5.51 21.46 -14.06
C GLU A 45 4.41 20.65 -13.37
N ASP A 46 4.10 20.95 -12.10
CA ASP A 46 3.05 20.32 -11.31
C ASP A 46 2.32 21.34 -10.45
N GLU A 47 1.36 22.04 -11.07
CA GLU A 47 0.54 23.08 -10.42
C GLU A 47 -0.52 22.51 -9.47
N ASN A 48 -0.78 21.20 -9.51
CA ASN A 48 -1.85 20.56 -8.74
C ASN A 48 -1.33 19.85 -7.50
N SER A 49 -0.02 19.62 -7.40
CA SER A 49 0.60 19.03 -6.21
C SER A 49 1.27 20.10 -5.37
N GLU A 50 1.02 20.02 -4.06
CA GLU A 50 1.77 20.79 -3.08
C GLU A 50 2.90 19.95 -2.52
N PHE A 51 4.05 20.57 -2.35
CA PHE A 51 5.23 19.95 -1.77
C PHE A 51 5.67 20.72 -0.54
N ILE A 52 6.17 20.01 0.47
CA ILE A 52 6.82 20.62 1.63
C ILE A 52 8.33 20.47 1.50
N VAL A 53 9.07 21.54 1.72
CA VAL A 53 10.53 21.53 1.72
C VAL A 53 11.03 20.85 2.98
N SER A 54 11.81 19.80 2.82
CA SER A 54 12.41 19.04 3.92
C SER A 54 13.82 19.52 4.23
N LYS A 55 14.60 19.88 3.19
CA LYS A 55 16.00 20.31 3.34
C LYS A 55 16.43 21.14 2.14
N VAL A 56 17.34 22.08 2.38
CA VAL A 56 17.99 22.88 1.33
C VAL A 56 19.50 22.79 1.48
N VAL A 57 20.20 22.42 0.42
CA VAL A 57 21.67 22.35 0.34
C VAL A 57 22.16 23.35 -0.69
N LYS A 58 22.94 24.34 -0.25
CA LYS A 58 23.41 25.43 -1.12
C LYS A 58 24.87 25.19 -1.50
N ASN A 59 25.12 24.89 -2.76
CA ASN A 59 26.47 24.82 -3.32
C ASN A 59 26.82 26.13 -4.04
N ILE A 60 27.44 27.04 -3.30
CA ILE A 60 27.80 28.37 -3.78
C ILE A 60 28.91 28.30 -4.84
N SER A 61 29.73 27.25 -4.83
CA SER A 61 30.89 27.14 -5.73
C SER A 61 30.49 26.93 -7.19
N ASN A 62 29.39 26.19 -7.42
CA ASN A 62 28.88 25.87 -8.76
C ASN A 62 27.53 26.52 -9.07
N HIS A 63 27.03 27.42 -8.20
CA HIS A 63 25.74 28.09 -8.34
C HIS A 63 24.57 27.10 -8.45
N GLN A 64 24.62 26.03 -7.65
CA GLN A 64 23.56 25.03 -7.57
C GLN A 64 22.97 24.98 -6.16
N ILE A 65 21.66 24.83 -6.09
CA ILE A 65 20.93 24.67 -4.85
C ILE A 65 20.03 23.46 -4.98
N ASP A 66 20.27 22.48 -4.14
CA ASP A 66 19.49 21.24 -4.10
C ASP A 66 18.43 21.37 -3.00
N ILE A 67 17.18 21.17 -3.38
CA ILE A 67 15.99 21.35 -2.55
C ILE A 67 15.31 19.99 -2.48
N PHE A 68 15.24 19.44 -1.27
CA PHE A 68 14.59 18.16 -1.04
C PHE A 68 13.16 18.43 -0.56
N VAL A 69 12.20 17.79 -1.21
CA VAL A 69 10.78 18.02 -0.98
C VAL A 69 10.05 16.69 -0.77
N SER A 70 8.98 16.73 0.01
CA SER A 70 8.03 15.63 0.14
C SER A 70 6.69 16.05 -0.45
N LYS A 71 6.04 15.16 -1.20
CA LYS A 71 4.72 15.42 -1.76
C LYS A 71 3.67 15.37 -0.64
N LEU A 72 2.83 16.39 -0.56
CA LEU A 72 1.68 16.38 0.35
C LEU A 72 0.54 15.60 -0.29
N LYS A 73 0.09 14.55 0.39
CA LYS A 73 -1.07 13.78 -0.05
C LYS A 73 -2.33 14.64 0.06
N GLY A 74 -3.12 14.67 -1.01
CA GLY A 74 -4.43 15.32 -1.00
C GLY A 74 -5.45 14.56 -0.15
N ALA A 75 -6.49 15.24 0.31
CA ALA A 75 -7.55 14.59 1.09
C ALA A 75 -8.20 13.41 0.33
N GLU A 76 -8.43 13.56 -0.97
CA GLU A 76 -9.00 12.49 -1.82
C GLU A 76 -8.10 11.25 -1.90
N GLU A 77 -6.78 11.46 -2.01
CA GLU A 77 -5.79 10.38 -2.04
C GLU A 77 -5.78 9.61 -0.71
N ILE A 78 -5.80 10.34 0.41
CA ILE A 78 -5.91 9.75 1.76
C ILE A 78 -7.22 8.94 1.90
N PHE A 79 -8.35 9.49 1.45
CA PHE A 79 -9.63 8.78 1.53
C PHE A 79 -9.65 7.53 0.64
N GLY A 80 -9.05 7.58 -0.56
CA GLY A 80 -8.93 6.41 -1.44
C GLY A 80 -8.07 5.30 -0.83
N GLU A 81 -6.96 5.65 -0.17
CA GLU A 81 -6.13 4.70 0.57
C GLU A 81 -6.92 4.06 1.73
N LEU A 82 -7.68 4.86 2.48
CA LEU A 82 -8.54 4.37 3.57
C LEU A 82 -9.64 3.44 3.08
N GLU A 83 -10.31 3.77 1.97
CA GLU A 83 -11.35 2.92 1.37
C GLU A 83 -10.76 1.59 0.90
N THR A 84 -9.59 1.63 0.27
CA THR A 84 -8.86 0.44 -0.16
C THR A 84 -8.47 -0.44 1.02
N PHE A 85 -7.96 0.18 2.10
CA PHE A 85 -7.59 -0.53 3.32
C PHE A 85 -8.81 -1.19 3.99
N ALA A 86 -9.91 -0.45 4.13
CA ALA A 86 -11.15 -0.96 4.69
C ALA A 86 -11.72 -2.11 3.87
N SER A 87 -11.74 -1.97 2.54
CA SER A 87 -12.21 -3.01 1.62
C SER A 87 -11.39 -4.30 1.72
N LYS A 88 -10.05 -4.19 1.71
CA LYS A 88 -9.15 -5.34 1.89
C LYS A 88 -9.34 -6.00 3.25
N THR A 89 -9.49 -5.21 4.31
CA THR A 89 -9.70 -5.72 5.66
C THR A 89 -11.01 -6.52 5.75
N LEU A 90 -12.12 -5.95 5.26
CA LEU A 90 -13.41 -6.64 5.24
C LEU A 90 -13.36 -7.92 4.41
N GLN A 91 -12.72 -7.87 3.24
CA GLN A 91 -12.57 -9.04 2.38
C GLN A 91 -11.77 -10.15 3.08
N THR A 92 -10.65 -9.80 3.74
CA THR A 92 -9.84 -10.75 4.52
C THR A 92 -10.64 -11.37 5.66
N MET A 93 -11.48 -10.59 6.36
CA MET A 93 -12.36 -11.11 7.41
C MET A 93 -13.39 -12.09 6.85
N PHE A 94 -14.05 -11.75 5.74
CA PHE A 94 -15.02 -12.65 5.09
C PHE A 94 -14.38 -13.94 4.59
N ASP A 95 -13.21 -13.84 3.96
CA ASP A 95 -12.46 -15.01 3.49
C ASP A 95 -12.05 -15.91 4.66
N SER A 96 -11.67 -15.32 5.79
CA SER A 96 -11.35 -16.05 7.02
C SER A 96 -12.57 -16.76 7.62
N ILE A 97 -13.74 -16.10 7.66
CA ILE A 97 -14.99 -16.73 8.13
C ILE A 97 -15.37 -17.87 7.20
N LYS A 98 -15.28 -17.66 5.88
CA LYS A 98 -15.60 -18.68 4.88
C LYS A 98 -14.68 -19.90 5.01
N ALA A 99 -13.38 -19.70 5.16
CA ALA A 99 -12.43 -20.78 5.38
C ALA A 99 -12.79 -21.63 6.61
N ASN A 100 -13.14 -20.97 7.73
CA ASN A 100 -13.60 -21.67 8.94
C ASN A 100 -14.91 -22.47 8.72
N ILE A 101 -15.86 -21.93 7.95
CA ILE A 101 -17.12 -22.64 7.63
C ILE A 101 -16.85 -23.85 6.71
N ASP A 102 -16.00 -23.69 5.71
CA ASP A 102 -15.64 -24.76 4.77
C ASP A 102 -14.91 -25.90 5.49
N ASP A 103 -14.08 -25.60 6.48
CA ASP A 103 -13.43 -26.60 7.33
C ASP A 103 -14.45 -27.34 8.24
N ILE A 104 -15.41 -26.63 8.86
CA ILE A 104 -16.49 -27.25 9.64
C ILE A 104 -17.36 -28.19 8.79
N ASN A 105 -17.61 -27.83 7.52
CA ASN A 105 -18.40 -28.67 6.62
C ASN A 105 -17.63 -29.90 6.13
N LYS A 106 -16.30 -29.87 6.05
CA LYS A 106 -15.49 -31.07 5.76
C LYS A 106 -15.53 -32.09 6.90
N ASP A 107 -15.44 -31.65 8.14
CA ASP A 107 -15.50 -32.56 9.31
C ASP A 107 -16.84 -33.31 9.40
N LYS A 108 -17.95 -32.68 8.97
CA LYS A 108 -19.28 -33.33 8.91
C LYS A 108 -19.43 -34.37 7.78
N ILE A 109 -18.65 -34.27 6.72
CA ILE A 109 -18.68 -35.22 5.60
C ILE A 109 -17.85 -36.46 5.92
N GLU A 110 -16.82 -36.36 6.76
CA GLU A 110 -16.06 -37.52 7.23
C GLU A 110 -16.85 -38.39 8.23
N ASP A 111 -17.71 -37.79 9.04
CA ASP A 111 -18.55 -38.50 10.03
C ASP A 111 -19.76 -39.23 9.42
N THR A 112 -20.06 -39.07 8.13
CA THR A 112 -21.23 -39.68 7.46
C THR A 112 -20.90 -40.87 6.55
N LYS A 113 -19.67 -41.41 6.59
CA LYS A 113 -19.35 -42.69 5.94
C LYS A 113 -19.93 -43.88 6.73
N GLU A 114 -21.18 -44.19 6.38
CA GLU A 114 -21.90 -45.48 6.45
C GLU A 114 -21.23 -46.61 7.27
N THR A 115 -21.83 -46.92 8.42
CA THR A 115 -21.70 -48.25 9.04
C THR A 115 -22.65 -49.19 8.29
N TYR A 116 -22.13 -49.98 7.36
CA TYR A 116 -22.91 -51.03 6.71
C TYR A 116 -23.25 -52.11 7.75
N LEU A 117 -24.53 -52.25 8.10
CA LEU A 117 -25.04 -53.47 8.73
C LEU A 117 -25.08 -54.55 7.65
N GLU A 118 -24.23 -55.57 7.78
CA GLU A 118 -24.32 -56.78 6.96
C GLU A 118 -25.70 -57.42 7.13
N ASP A 119 -26.39 -57.63 6.01
CA ASP A 119 -27.65 -58.38 5.94
C ASP A 119 -27.43 -59.81 6.44
N VAL A 120 -27.90 -60.11 7.65
CA VAL A 120 -27.96 -61.47 8.18
C VAL A 120 -29.12 -62.19 7.50
N SER A 121 -28.82 -63.12 6.58
CA SER A 121 -29.83 -64.05 6.06
C SER A 121 -30.03 -65.19 7.06
N TYR A 122 -31.30 -65.47 7.38
CA TYR A 122 -31.69 -66.61 8.20
C TYR A 122 -31.96 -67.81 7.30
N GLU A 123 -31.16 -68.89 7.41
CA GLU A 123 -31.53 -70.20 6.88
C GLU A 123 -32.46 -70.92 7.87
N GLU A 124 -33.71 -71.12 7.47
CA GLU A 124 -34.64 -72.02 8.18
C GLU A 124 -34.14 -73.47 8.10
N MET A 125 -33.72 -74.02 9.24
CA MET A 125 -33.48 -75.45 9.35
C MET A 125 -34.81 -76.21 9.31
N LYS A 126 -35.04 -76.96 8.22
CA LYS A 126 -36.13 -77.93 8.11
C LYS A 126 -35.89 -79.10 9.05
N GLU A 127 -36.74 -79.27 10.06
CA GLU A 127 -36.83 -80.50 10.84
C GLU A 127 -37.22 -81.67 9.91
N LYS A 128 -36.39 -82.72 9.90
CA LYS A 128 -36.75 -84.01 9.30
C LYS A 128 -37.63 -84.78 10.29
N LYS A 129 -38.78 -85.23 9.79
CA LYS A 129 -39.70 -86.19 10.43
C LYS A 129 -39.00 -87.47 10.86
#